data_AF-A0A1I6H986-F1
#
_entry.id   AF-A0A1I6H986-F1
#
_cell.length_a   1.000
_cell.length_b   1.000
_cell.length_c   1.000
_cell.angle_alpha   90.00
_cell.angle_beta   90.00
_cell.angle_gamma   90.00
#
_symmetry.space_group_name_H-M   'P 1'
#
loop_
_entity.id
_entity.type
_entity.pdbx_description
1 polymer ?
#
loop_
_entity_poly.entity_id
_entity_poly.type
_entity_poly.pdbx_seq_one_letter_code
_entity_poly.pdbx_strand_id
1 'polypeptide(L)'
;MESVNAMIKHWPAGGPEEVGNVYIPINLQYSPYTADTAREVSLAGGSPLEDFTNRGYKGKSVKTINATDMQLVKDTKAKMGDKPVIVSVKIAKPMVFSQIEVSAAAILVPMGIQDQALMEIITGAAEPSGLLPFQMPADMLTVEAQFEDVPRDMQPYSDSDGNTYDIAFGLNWNGVIEDARGQKYR
;
A
#
# COMPACT_ATOMS: atom_id res chain seq x y z
N MET A 1 -8.28 6.94 15.29
CA MET A 1 -7.77 6.68 13.94
C MET A 1 -6.53 5.85 14.17
N GLU A 2 -6.69 4.53 14.12
CA GLU A 2 -5.62 3.59 14.46
C GLU A 2 -4.56 3.62 13.38
N SER A 3 -3.30 3.69 13.80
CA SER A 3 -2.13 3.71 12.95
C SER A 3 -2.11 2.53 11.99
N VAL A 4 -1.57 2.75 10.79
CA VAL A 4 -1.33 1.69 9.82
C VAL A 4 -0.14 0.90 10.33
N ASN A 5 -0.39 -0.23 11.00
CA ASN A 5 0.65 -1.03 11.62
C ASN A 5 1.64 -1.57 10.57
N ALA A 6 2.94 -1.25 10.73
CA ALA A 6 4.06 -1.74 9.90
C ALA A 6 4.34 -3.27 10.05
N MET A 7 3.44 -3.99 10.69
CA MET A 7 3.62 -5.37 11.12
C MET A 7 2.28 -6.10 11.16
N ILE A 8 2.34 -7.40 10.86
CA ILE A 8 1.21 -8.31 10.93
C ILE A 8 1.53 -9.38 11.96
N LYS A 9 0.57 -9.67 12.84
CA LYS A 9 0.63 -10.86 13.68
C LYS A 9 0.42 -12.08 12.79
N HIS A 10 1.37 -13.00 12.75
CA HIS A 10 1.11 -14.29 12.12
C HIS A 10 -0.08 -14.96 12.84
N TRP A 11 -1.15 -15.26 12.11
CA TRP A 11 -2.37 -15.87 12.65
C TRP A 11 -2.23 -17.40 12.64
N PRO A 12 -2.70 -18.15 13.67
CA PRO A 12 -2.31 -19.55 13.81
C PRO A 12 -2.99 -20.48 12.79
N ALA A 13 -2.29 -21.57 12.46
CA ALA A 13 -2.91 -22.89 12.25
C ALA A 13 -2.99 -23.72 13.56
N GLY A 14 -2.66 -23.13 14.72
CA GLY A 14 -2.88 -23.72 16.05
C GLY A 14 -1.84 -24.76 16.48
N GLY A 15 -0.61 -24.69 15.98
CA GLY A 15 0.45 -25.63 16.31
C GLY A 15 1.14 -25.32 17.65
N PRO A 16 1.59 -26.34 18.41
CA PRO A 16 2.31 -26.20 19.69
C PRO A 16 3.71 -25.56 19.58
N GLU A 17 4.13 -25.10 18.41
CA GLU A 17 5.47 -24.55 18.14
C GLU A 17 5.54 -23.01 18.22
N GLU A 18 4.42 -22.31 18.38
CA GLU A 18 4.39 -20.84 18.39
C GLU A 18 4.59 -20.27 19.79
N VAL A 19 5.82 -20.33 20.28
CA VAL A 19 6.24 -19.70 21.54
C VAL A 19 7.03 -18.42 21.22
N GLY A 20 6.60 -17.27 21.77
CA GLY A 20 7.30 -15.99 21.65
C GLY A 20 6.73 -15.04 20.58
N ASN A 21 7.57 -14.14 20.07
CA ASN A 21 7.13 -13.07 19.18
C ASN A 21 6.90 -13.58 17.74
N VAL A 22 5.62 -13.67 17.36
CA VAL A 22 5.11 -14.12 16.04
C VAL A 22 4.86 -13.01 15.02
N TYR A 23 5.27 -11.78 15.32
CA TYR A 23 5.07 -10.65 14.41
C TYR A 23 6.10 -10.65 13.28
N ILE A 24 5.65 -10.34 12.06
CA ILE A 24 6.46 -10.26 10.84
C ILE A 24 6.22 -8.91 10.16
N PRO A 25 7.16 -8.41 9.32
CA PRO A 25 6.94 -7.18 8.58
C PRO A 25 5.68 -7.28 7.73
N ILE A 26 4.91 -6.19 7.69
CA ILE A 26 3.89 -6.07 6.65
C ILE A 26 4.59 -5.89 5.31
N ASN A 27 4.24 -6.71 4.31
CA ASN A 27 4.74 -6.49 2.96
C ASN A 27 3.73 -5.66 2.17
N LEU A 28 4.12 -4.44 1.76
CA LEU A 28 3.33 -3.53 0.95
C LEU A 28 3.83 -3.42 -0.50
N GLN A 29 4.82 -4.24 -0.88
CA GLN A 29 5.35 -4.35 -2.23
C GLN A 29 5.05 -5.74 -2.83
N TYR A 30 5.48 -5.98 -4.08
CA TYR A 30 5.26 -7.23 -4.80
C TYR A 30 6.41 -8.23 -4.69
N SER A 31 7.60 -7.76 -4.31
CA SER A 31 8.77 -8.63 -4.06
C SER A 31 8.86 -9.10 -2.61
N PRO A 32 9.45 -10.29 -2.35
CA PRO A 32 9.82 -10.70 -1.00
C PRO A 32 10.61 -9.60 -0.27
N TYR A 33 10.46 -9.55 1.04
CA TYR A 33 11.02 -8.47 1.85
C TYR A 33 11.65 -9.01 3.14
N THR A 34 12.76 -8.41 3.54
CA THR A 34 13.43 -8.64 4.83
C THR A 34 13.52 -7.32 5.56
N ALA A 35 13.16 -7.34 6.84
CA ALA A 35 13.05 -6.16 7.67
C ALA A 35 14.38 -5.76 8.31
N ASP A 36 15.32 -5.25 7.53
CA ASP A 36 16.68 -4.97 8.00
C ASP A 36 16.77 -3.68 8.83
N THR A 37 15.89 -2.71 8.58
CA THR A 37 15.93 -1.38 9.23
C THR A 37 14.86 -1.19 10.29
N ALA A 38 13.99 -2.17 10.49
CA ALA A 38 12.98 -2.15 11.54
C ALA A 38 13.61 -1.99 12.94
N ARG A 39 12.84 -1.36 13.83
CA ARG A 39 13.19 -1.21 15.24
C ARG A 39 13.33 -2.57 15.94
N GLU A 40 14.33 -2.68 16.82
CA GLU A 40 14.51 -3.87 17.66
C GLU A 40 13.42 -4.02 18.72
N VAL A 41 12.92 -2.89 19.22
CA VAL A 41 11.85 -2.82 20.22
C VAL A 41 10.68 -2.03 19.64
N SER A 42 9.47 -2.61 19.67
CA SER A 42 8.24 -1.93 19.22
C SER A 42 7.88 -0.76 20.14
N LEU A 43 7.22 0.25 19.57
CA LEU A 43 6.72 1.40 20.33
C LEU A 43 5.37 1.08 20.98
N ALA A 44 4.50 0.41 20.23
CA ALA A 44 3.30 -0.19 20.78
C ALA A 44 3.71 -1.38 21.66
N GLY A 45 3.33 -1.29 22.94
CA GLY A 45 3.47 -2.39 23.89
C GLY A 45 2.64 -3.62 23.50
N GLY A 46 2.83 -4.70 24.25
CA GLY A 46 2.10 -5.96 24.07
C GLY A 46 0.60 -5.83 24.31
N SER A 47 -0.15 -6.83 23.85
CA SER A 47 -1.58 -6.95 24.18
C SER A 47 -1.70 -7.43 25.63
N PRO A 48 -2.78 -7.07 26.36
CA PRO A 48 -3.14 -7.76 27.60
C PRO A 48 -3.33 -9.29 27.43
N LEU A 49 -3.46 -9.76 26.18
CA LEU A 49 -3.59 -11.17 25.79
C LEU A 49 -2.23 -11.83 25.44
N GLU A 50 -1.12 -11.12 25.56
CA GLU A 50 0.23 -11.58 25.25
C GLU A 50 1.11 -11.48 26.50
N ASP A 51 2.03 -12.43 26.67
CA ASP A 51 2.99 -12.47 27.79
C ASP A 51 4.30 -11.72 27.48
N PHE A 52 4.41 -11.11 26.29
CA PHE A 52 5.53 -10.29 25.85
C PHE A 52 5.08 -8.90 25.41
N THR A 53 5.96 -7.91 25.59
CA THR A 53 5.67 -6.51 25.23
C THR A 53 6.32 -6.04 23.93
N ASN A 54 7.40 -6.72 23.50
CA ASN A 54 8.13 -6.36 22.29
C ASN A 54 7.61 -7.15 21.09
N ARG A 55 7.01 -6.45 20.14
CA ARG A 55 6.48 -7.00 18.89
C ARG A 55 7.37 -6.70 17.68
N GLY A 56 8.61 -6.28 17.91
CA GLY A 56 9.59 -5.99 16.87
C GLY A 56 9.83 -7.17 15.94
N TYR A 57 10.19 -6.88 14.69
CA TYR A 57 10.30 -7.88 13.62
C TYR A 57 11.60 -7.71 12.81
N LYS A 58 12.58 -6.98 13.35
CA LYS A 58 13.88 -6.77 12.73
C LYS A 58 14.54 -8.11 12.36
N GLY A 59 15.08 -8.18 11.14
CA GLY A 59 15.73 -9.35 10.57
C GLY A 59 14.77 -10.47 10.12
N LYS A 60 13.45 -10.31 10.27
CA LYS A 60 12.48 -11.29 9.78
C LYS A 60 12.16 -11.05 8.30
N SER A 61 11.88 -12.11 7.57
CA SER A 61 11.51 -12.07 6.15
C SER A 61 10.07 -12.53 5.91
N VAL A 62 9.47 -12.04 4.83
CA VAL A 62 8.12 -12.40 4.40
C VAL A 62 8.08 -12.64 2.89
N LYS A 63 7.40 -13.71 2.47
CA LYS A 63 7.14 -14.02 1.06
C LYS A 63 5.93 -13.24 0.57
N THR A 64 5.91 -12.88 -0.71
CA THR A 64 4.77 -12.20 -1.34
C THR A 64 3.85 -13.19 -2.04
N ILE A 65 2.54 -12.98 -1.88
CA ILE A 65 1.50 -13.75 -2.58
C ILE A 65 1.14 -13.14 -3.94
N ASN A 66 1.45 -11.85 -4.14
CA ASN A 66 1.07 -11.02 -5.28
C ASN A 66 2.21 -10.84 -6.30
N ALA A 67 3.34 -11.54 -6.17
CA ALA A 67 4.46 -11.42 -7.12
C ALA A 67 4.03 -11.69 -8.57
N THR A 68 3.08 -12.60 -8.77
CA THR A 68 2.48 -12.92 -10.07
C THR A 68 1.68 -11.75 -10.65
N ASP A 69 1.09 -10.90 -9.81
CA ASP A 69 0.29 -9.75 -10.27
C ASP A 69 1.20 -8.68 -10.87
N MET A 70 2.36 -8.42 -10.25
CA MET A 70 3.39 -7.55 -10.85
C MET A 70 3.88 -8.11 -12.18
N GLN A 71 4.11 -9.42 -12.25
CA GLN A 71 4.55 -10.06 -13.51
C GLN A 71 3.48 -9.93 -14.59
N LEU A 72 2.20 -10.14 -14.24
CA LEU A 72 1.07 -9.95 -15.15
C LEU A 72 1.04 -8.55 -15.75
N VAL A 73 1.25 -7.51 -14.94
CA VAL A 73 1.28 -6.11 -15.42
C VAL A 73 2.44 -5.90 -16.39
N LYS A 74 3.64 -6.35 -16.02
CA LYS A 74 4.85 -6.21 -16.86
C LYS A 74 4.73 -6.98 -18.18
N ASP A 75 4.25 -8.22 -18.12
CA ASP A 75 4.03 -9.06 -19.30
C ASP A 75 2.96 -8.47 -20.22
N THR A 76 1.89 -7.94 -19.64
CA THR A 76 0.83 -7.25 -20.39
C THR A 76 1.39 -6.03 -21.10
N LYS A 77 2.16 -5.19 -20.40
CA LYS A 77 2.80 -4.02 -21.02
C LYS A 77 3.74 -4.42 -22.15
N ALA A 78 4.57 -5.45 -21.94
CA ALA A 78 5.46 -5.96 -22.98
C ALA A 78 4.70 -6.45 -24.22
N LYS A 79 3.59 -7.18 -24.04
CA LYS A 79 2.74 -7.67 -25.15
C LYS A 79 1.98 -6.55 -25.87
N MET A 80 1.59 -5.50 -25.15
CA MET A 80 0.85 -4.37 -25.69
C MET A 80 1.74 -3.38 -26.46
N GLY A 81 3.06 -3.38 -26.20
CA GLY A 81 4.01 -2.48 -26.84
C GLY A 81 3.66 -1.02 -26.55
N ASP A 82 3.45 -0.24 -27.59
CA ASP A 82 3.13 1.19 -27.51
C ASP A 82 1.69 1.48 -27.08
N LYS A 83 0.82 0.46 -27.07
CA LYS A 83 -0.58 0.65 -26.65
C LYS A 83 -0.65 1.00 -25.15
N PRO A 84 -1.53 1.93 -24.75
CA PRO A 84 -1.72 2.26 -23.34
C PRO A 84 -2.29 1.05 -22.59
N VAL A 85 -1.79 0.84 -21.37
CA VAL A 85 -2.27 -0.20 -20.46
C VAL A 85 -2.89 0.49 -19.25
N ILE A 86 -4.18 0.28 -19.04
CA ILE A 86 -4.89 0.73 -17.83
C ILE A 86 -4.81 -0.41 -16.82
N VAL A 87 -4.27 -0.13 -15.63
CA VAL A 87 -4.13 -1.12 -14.57
C VAL A 87 -5.15 -0.81 -13.47
N SER A 88 -5.98 -1.79 -13.15
CA SER A 88 -6.88 -1.73 -11.99
C SER A 88 -6.25 -2.48 -10.83
N VAL A 89 -5.97 -1.79 -9.72
CA VAL A 89 -5.36 -2.36 -8.53
C VAL A 89 -6.34 -2.27 -7.37
N LYS A 90 -7.00 -3.39 -7.07
CA LYS A 90 -7.87 -3.48 -5.90
C LYS A 90 -7.02 -3.53 -4.64
N ILE A 91 -7.14 -2.51 -3.80
CA ILE A 91 -6.39 -2.42 -2.54
C ILE A 91 -7.32 -2.30 -1.34
N ALA A 92 -6.85 -2.82 -0.21
CA ALA A 92 -7.49 -2.65 1.10
C ALA A 92 -6.57 -1.93 2.11
N LYS A 93 -5.32 -1.67 1.71
CA LYS A 93 -4.26 -1.04 2.51
C LYS A 93 -3.32 -0.27 1.57
N PRO A 94 -2.49 0.65 2.08
CA PRO A 94 -1.46 1.30 1.28
C PRO A 94 -0.55 0.27 0.59
N MET A 95 0.08 0.67 -0.51
CA MET A 95 1.04 -0.15 -1.23
C MET A 95 2.15 0.69 -1.86
N VAL A 96 3.28 0.05 -2.17
CA VAL A 96 4.41 0.63 -2.91
C VAL A 96 4.17 0.46 -4.41
N PHE A 97 4.04 1.58 -5.13
CA PHE A 97 3.66 1.60 -6.56
C PHE A 97 4.82 1.41 -7.53
N SER A 98 6.05 1.66 -7.09
CA SER A 98 7.25 1.75 -7.93
C SER A 98 7.49 0.55 -8.85
N GLN A 99 7.02 -0.64 -8.46
CA GLN A 99 7.26 -1.87 -9.22
C GLN A 99 6.29 -2.08 -10.40
N ILE A 100 5.19 -1.35 -10.46
CA ILE A 100 4.16 -1.48 -11.51
C ILE A 100 3.84 -0.17 -12.24
N GLU A 101 4.10 0.99 -11.64
CA GLU A 101 3.70 2.30 -12.17
C GLU A 101 4.24 2.54 -13.58
N VAL A 102 5.53 2.30 -13.80
CA VAL A 102 6.20 2.45 -15.11
C VAL A 102 5.61 1.59 -16.23
N SER A 103 4.77 0.59 -15.90
CA SER A 103 4.11 -0.28 -16.87
C SER A 103 2.66 0.11 -17.16
N ALA A 104 2.14 1.13 -16.49
CA ALA A 104 0.76 1.60 -16.62
C ALA A 104 0.72 2.98 -17.28
N ALA A 105 -0.25 3.19 -18.17
CA ALA A 105 -0.61 4.52 -18.67
C ALA A 105 -1.61 5.22 -17.75
N ALA A 106 -2.39 4.44 -16.99
CA ALA A 106 -3.27 4.93 -15.93
C ALA A 106 -3.46 3.83 -14.89
N ILE A 107 -3.61 4.22 -13.63
CA ILE A 107 -3.87 3.31 -12.51
C ILE A 107 -5.21 3.69 -11.87
N LEU A 108 -6.13 2.73 -11.82
CA LEU A 108 -7.39 2.84 -11.10
C LEU A 108 -7.28 2.05 -9.80
N VAL A 109 -7.68 2.66 -8.69
CA VAL A 109 -7.54 2.08 -7.35
C VAL A 109 -8.91 1.85 -6.72
N PRO A 110 -9.67 0.80 -7.14
CA PRO A 110 -10.96 0.49 -6.56
C PRO A 110 -10.83 -0.01 -5.11
N MET A 111 -11.49 0.67 -4.17
CA MET A 111 -11.54 0.30 -2.75
C MET A 111 -12.94 -0.20 -2.36
N GLY A 112 -13.30 -1.40 -2.83
CA GLY A 112 -14.60 -2.03 -2.48
C GLY A 112 -15.81 -1.49 -3.25
N ILE A 113 -15.61 -1.01 -4.48
CA ILE A 113 -16.70 -0.58 -5.38
C ILE A 113 -17.21 -1.74 -6.24
N GLN A 114 -18.38 -1.54 -6.86
CA GLN A 114 -18.94 -2.47 -7.84
C GLN A 114 -18.17 -2.36 -9.17
N ASP A 115 -18.06 -3.47 -9.90
CA ASP A 115 -17.40 -3.52 -11.21
C ASP A 115 -18.05 -2.56 -12.23
N GLN A 116 -19.37 -2.36 -12.13
CA GLN A 116 -20.10 -1.39 -12.94
C GLN A 116 -19.55 0.03 -12.80
N ALA A 117 -19.30 0.48 -11.56
CA ALA A 117 -18.74 1.82 -11.31
C ALA A 117 -17.32 1.95 -11.86
N LEU A 118 -16.52 0.89 -11.77
CA LEU A 118 -15.18 0.86 -12.39
C LEU A 118 -15.28 0.99 -13.92
N MET A 119 -16.21 0.26 -14.55
CA MET A 119 -16.43 0.32 -16.00
C MET A 119 -16.96 1.68 -16.46
N GLU A 120 -17.80 2.34 -15.68
CA GLU A 120 -18.27 3.70 -15.98
C GLU A 120 -17.13 4.71 -16.03
N ILE A 121 -16.14 4.60 -15.14
CA ILE A 121 -14.92 5.43 -15.20
C ILE A 121 -14.09 5.07 -16.44
N ILE A 122 -13.83 3.78 -16.69
CA ILE A 122 -12.98 3.31 -17.80
C ILE A 122 -13.57 3.73 -19.16
N THR A 123 -14.90 3.67 -19.29
CA THR A 123 -15.61 4.02 -20.54
C THR A 123 -15.86 5.52 -20.67
N GLY A 124 -15.56 6.32 -19.65
CA GLY A 124 -15.81 7.76 -19.63
C GLY A 124 -17.28 8.14 -19.38
N ALA A 125 -18.12 7.19 -18.96
CA ALA A 125 -19.51 7.46 -18.58
C ALA A 125 -19.62 8.28 -17.28
N ALA A 126 -18.60 8.22 -16.42
CA ALA A 126 -18.49 9.03 -15.21
C ALA A 126 -17.05 9.54 -15.02
N GLU A 127 -16.91 10.75 -14.48
CA GLU A 127 -15.62 11.34 -14.16
C GLU A 127 -15.12 10.85 -12.78
N PRO A 128 -13.85 10.46 -12.64
CA PRO A 128 -13.30 10.07 -11.34
C PRO A 128 -13.19 11.29 -10.42
N SER A 129 -13.59 11.11 -9.17
CA SER A 129 -13.59 12.18 -8.14
C SER A 129 -13.07 11.70 -6.79
N GLY A 130 -12.52 10.48 -6.75
CA GLY A 130 -12.01 9.83 -5.54
C GLY A 130 -10.72 10.49 -5.04
N LEU A 131 -10.55 10.51 -3.73
CA LEU A 131 -9.36 11.02 -3.05
C LEU A 131 -8.82 9.94 -2.11
N LEU A 132 -7.49 9.81 -2.03
CA LEU A 132 -6.83 8.83 -1.18
C LEU A 132 -7.13 9.07 0.30
N PRO A 133 -7.54 8.04 1.06
CA PRO A 133 -7.79 8.16 2.50
C PRO A 133 -6.52 7.94 3.36
N PHE A 134 -5.39 7.57 2.75
CA PHE A 134 -4.11 7.30 3.40
C PHE A 134 -2.94 7.63 2.46
N GLN A 135 -1.74 7.79 3.04
CA GLN A 135 -0.50 7.95 2.31
C GLN A 135 -0.09 6.64 1.62
N MET A 136 0.32 6.71 0.36
CA MET A 136 0.97 5.57 -0.30
C MET A 136 2.48 5.68 -0.08
N PRO A 137 3.14 4.70 0.57
CA PRO A 137 4.56 4.80 0.89
C PRO A 137 5.44 4.78 -0.36
N ALA A 138 6.51 5.56 -0.35
CA ALA A 138 7.51 5.57 -1.41
C ALA A 138 8.20 4.20 -1.59
N ASP A 139 8.50 3.52 -0.48
CA ASP A 139 9.16 2.22 -0.44
C ASP A 139 8.93 1.52 0.92
N MET A 140 9.48 0.31 1.07
CA MET A 140 9.40 -0.41 2.33
C MET A 140 10.24 0.21 3.45
N LEU A 141 11.33 0.95 3.15
CA LEU A 141 12.11 1.64 4.18
C LEU A 141 11.27 2.73 4.88
N THR A 142 10.45 3.42 4.09
CA THR A 142 9.46 4.39 4.58
C THR A 142 8.46 3.72 5.53
N VAL A 143 7.97 2.52 5.17
CA VAL A 143 7.03 1.76 6.01
C VAL A 143 7.68 1.36 7.33
N GLU A 144 8.97 0.97 7.32
CA GLU A 144 9.68 0.60 8.55
C GLU A 144 10.00 1.79 9.45
N ALA A 145 10.31 2.94 8.85
CA ALA A 145 10.59 4.18 9.57
C ALA A 145 9.35 4.73 10.28
N GLN A 146 8.14 4.41 9.78
CA GLN A 146 6.86 4.87 10.31
C GLN A 146 6.71 4.56 11.81
N PHE A 147 6.43 5.59 12.61
CA PHE A 147 6.09 5.47 14.02
C PHE A 147 4.68 4.90 14.17
N GLU A 148 4.53 3.85 14.99
CA GLU A 148 3.26 3.14 15.20
C GLU A 148 2.17 4.01 15.85
N ASP A 149 2.52 5.18 16.39
CA ASP A 149 1.62 6.10 17.09
C ASP A 149 1.47 7.46 16.40
N VAL A 150 2.23 7.73 15.33
CA VAL A 150 2.17 9.00 14.60
C VAL A 150 1.40 8.80 13.29
N PRO A 151 0.30 9.53 13.05
CA PRO A 151 -0.37 9.49 11.77
C PRO A 151 0.39 10.33 10.74
N ARG A 152 0.36 9.89 9.48
CA ARG A 152 0.84 10.66 8.30
C ARG A 152 2.33 11.02 8.29
N ASP A 153 3.16 10.14 8.84
CA ASP A 153 4.61 10.30 8.92
C ASP A 153 5.39 9.49 7.87
N MET A 154 4.70 8.93 6.88
CA MET A 154 5.34 8.28 5.75
C MET A 154 5.71 9.30 4.67
N GLN A 155 6.87 9.12 4.05
CA GLN A 155 7.23 9.76 2.79
C GLN A 155 6.33 9.19 1.66
N PRO A 156 5.45 10.00 1.05
CA PRO A 156 4.56 9.47 0.03
C PRO A 156 5.30 9.20 -1.29
N TYR A 157 4.84 8.21 -2.05
CA TYR A 157 5.34 7.91 -3.38
C TYR A 157 5.07 9.07 -4.34
N SER A 158 6.04 9.39 -5.19
CA SER A 158 5.87 10.33 -6.30
C SER A 158 6.04 9.59 -7.62
N ASP A 159 5.06 9.74 -8.51
CA ASP A 159 5.03 9.06 -9.81
C ASP A 159 5.92 9.77 -10.85
N SER A 160 6.00 9.18 -12.05
CA SER A 160 6.81 9.72 -13.15
C SER A 160 6.28 11.05 -13.72
N ASP A 161 5.03 11.40 -13.46
CA ASP A 161 4.39 12.65 -13.88
C ASP A 161 4.50 13.76 -12.82
N GLY A 162 5.14 13.47 -11.67
CA GLY A 162 5.36 14.42 -10.58
C GLY A 162 4.20 14.54 -9.60
N ASN A 163 3.23 13.62 -9.63
CA ASN A 163 2.16 13.57 -8.65
C ASN A 163 2.61 12.82 -7.39
N THR A 164 2.29 13.36 -6.23
CA THR A 164 2.58 12.74 -4.93
C THR A 164 1.32 12.09 -4.35
N TYR A 165 1.38 10.80 -4.06
CA TYR A 165 0.25 9.98 -3.58
C TYR A 165 0.05 10.10 -2.06
N ASP A 166 -0.13 11.34 -1.61
CA ASP A 166 -0.45 11.67 -0.22
C ASP A 166 -1.96 11.52 0.07
N ILE A 167 -2.34 11.69 1.32
CA ILE A 167 -3.75 11.79 1.68
C ILE A 167 -4.43 12.92 0.89
N ALA A 168 -5.68 12.69 0.53
CA ALA A 168 -6.47 13.60 -0.29
C ALA A 168 -5.90 13.89 -1.69
N PHE A 169 -4.96 13.07 -2.19
CA PHE A 169 -4.59 13.05 -3.60
C PHE A 169 -5.63 12.31 -4.44
N GLY A 170 -5.89 12.78 -5.66
CA GLY A 170 -6.73 12.12 -6.64
C GLY A 170 -6.73 12.88 -7.95
N LEU A 171 -7.06 12.19 -9.04
CA LEU A 171 -7.11 12.75 -10.39
C LEU A 171 -8.55 12.71 -10.92
N ASN A 172 -8.93 13.75 -11.66
CA ASN A 172 -10.10 13.78 -12.54
C ASN A 172 -9.64 14.00 -14.00
N TRP A 173 -10.56 14.27 -14.94
CA TRP A 173 -10.17 14.46 -16.34
C TRP A 173 -9.40 15.77 -16.59
N ASN A 174 -9.44 16.71 -15.64
CA ASN A 174 -8.71 17.97 -15.68
C ASN A 174 -7.39 17.95 -14.90
N GLY A 175 -6.98 16.79 -14.37
CA GLY A 175 -5.74 16.60 -13.61
C GLY A 175 -5.98 16.45 -12.10
N VAL A 176 -5.07 16.99 -11.30
CA VAL A 176 -5.14 16.89 -9.83
C VAL A 176 -6.40 17.57 -9.30
N ILE A 177 -7.15 16.87 -8.45
CA ILE A 177 -8.36 17.40 -7.83
C ILE A 177 -7.98 18.40 -6.75
N GLU A 178 -8.34 19.66 -6.96
CA GLU A 178 -8.20 20.76 -5.99
C GLU A 178 -9.57 21.33 -5.62
N ASP A 179 -10.29 20.63 -4.75
CA ASP A 179 -11.57 21.09 -4.19
C ASP A 179 -11.51 21.28 -2.67
N ALA A 180 -12.64 21.63 -2.06
CA ALA A 180 -12.74 21.87 -0.62
C ALA A 180 -12.33 20.67 0.24
N ARG A 181 -12.37 19.44 -0.27
CA ARG A 181 -11.92 18.24 0.44
C ARG A 181 -10.40 18.20 0.50
N GLY A 182 -9.73 18.50 -0.62
CA GLY A 182 -8.27 18.60 -0.68
C GLY A 182 -7.73 19.63 0.32
N GLN A 183 -8.36 20.82 0.37
CA GLN A 183 -7.98 21.87 1.31
C GLN A 183 -8.19 21.51 2.78
N LYS A 184 -9.23 20.69 3.08
CA LYS A 184 -9.57 20.31 4.45
C LYS A 184 -8.68 19.20 5.00
N TYR A 185 -8.24 18.28 4.14
CA TYR A 185 -7.64 17.03 4.57
C TYR A 185 -6.13 16.92 4.32
N ARG A 186 -5.53 17.75 3.45
CA ARG A 186 -4.08 17.89 3.34
C ARG A 186 -3.51 18.49 4.62
#